data_AF-A0AAD8XKG9-F1
#
_entry.id   AF-A0AAD8XKG9-F1
#
_cell.length_a   1.000
_cell.length_b   1.000
_cell.length_c   1.000
_cell.angle_alpha   90.00
_cell.angle_beta   90.00
_cell.angle_gamma   90.00
#
_symmetry.space_group_name_H-M   'P 1'
#
loop_
_entity.id
_entity.type
_entity.pdbx_description
1 polymer ?
#
loop_
_entity_poly.entity_id
_entity_poly.type
_entity_poly.pdbx_seq_one_letter_code
_entity_poly.pdbx_strand_id
1 'polypeptide(L)'
;MIAIVGLGQLSASQQRMCDDLLQALIPRNYPVNPETLDNARREFWDRVFAKGWTTNKENKAPGQLPKRTNDEASLTIGTLNQDVPKNGSVPGYRRAGQSVLLKVSMKVGDRWEDVDANFFWVDQQGHRGSELSNASIDIEGDLTLEEASVEVGMHYDTNEKERVGGWNWDKVVYWGRLRLLNLALQLRVINTEDTSELKQVRLVEEHWLEKEELRQNFLVHELLLRGD
;
A
#
# COMPACT_ATOMS: atom_id res chain seq x y z
N MET A 1 11.48 26.47 -28.00
CA MET A 1 11.36 25.86 -26.66
C MET A 1 12.77 25.46 -26.22
N ILE A 2 13.21 25.89 -25.05
CA ILE A 2 14.48 25.40 -24.48
C ILE A 2 14.17 24.07 -23.79
N ALA A 3 14.91 23.01 -24.15
CA ALA A 3 14.70 21.70 -23.55
C ALA A 3 15.32 21.66 -22.14
N ILE A 4 14.50 21.34 -21.14
CA ILE A 4 14.97 20.98 -19.81
C ILE A 4 15.22 19.48 -19.83
N VAL A 5 16.49 19.10 -19.70
CA VAL A 5 17.00 17.74 -19.79
C VAL A 5 17.49 17.19 -18.46
N GLY A 6 17.55 18.02 -17.41
CA GLY A 6 17.94 17.56 -16.08
C GLY A 6 17.88 18.63 -15.00
N LEU A 7 18.03 18.17 -13.75
CA LEU A 7 17.91 19.00 -12.54
C LEU A 7 18.88 20.19 -12.50
N GLY A 8 20.10 20.02 -13.04
CA GLY A 8 21.13 21.06 -13.03
C GLY A 8 20.79 22.32 -13.86
N GLN A 9 19.75 22.27 -14.68
CA GLN A 9 19.24 23.43 -15.43
C GLN A 9 18.17 24.23 -14.66
N LEU A 10 17.76 23.74 -13.48
CA LEU A 10 16.76 24.39 -12.64
C LEU A 10 17.44 25.25 -11.56
N SER A 11 16.95 26.46 -11.36
CA SER A 11 17.32 27.30 -10.21
C SER A 11 16.88 26.64 -8.90
N ALA A 12 17.47 27.05 -7.77
CA ALA A 12 17.09 26.54 -6.45
C ALA A 12 15.59 26.72 -6.13
N SER A 13 14.96 27.79 -6.64
CA SER A 13 13.51 28.00 -6.48
C SER A 13 12.70 27.05 -7.37
N GLN A 14 13.13 26.81 -8.61
CA GLN A 14 12.48 25.86 -9.53
C GLN A 14 12.60 24.42 -9.02
N GLN A 15 13.68 24.05 -8.36
CA GLN A 15 13.82 22.73 -7.74
C GLN A 15 12.79 22.48 -6.62
N ARG A 16 12.21 23.54 -6.05
CA ARG A 16 11.17 23.48 -5.00
C ARG A 16 9.75 23.68 -5.54
N MET A 17 9.58 23.81 -6.86
CA MET A 17 8.28 24.15 -7.48
C MET A 17 7.20 23.05 -7.35
N CYS A 18 7.56 21.88 -6.83
CA CYS A 18 6.65 20.75 -6.60
C CYS A 18 6.59 20.34 -5.12
N ASP A 19 7.14 21.15 -4.20
CA ASP A 19 7.16 20.83 -2.77
C ASP A 19 5.74 20.68 -2.21
N ASP A 20 4.75 21.40 -2.75
CA ASP A 20 3.33 21.24 -2.41
C ASP A 20 2.79 19.85 -2.78
N LEU A 21 3.15 19.31 -3.94
CA LEU A 21 2.77 17.96 -4.37
C LEU A 21 3.42 16.91 -3.45
N LEU A 22 4.67 17.14 -3.06
CA LEU A 22 5.41 16.25 -2.16
C LEU A 22 4.86 16.27 -0.74
N GLN A 23 4.48 17.44 -0.24
CA GLN A 23 3.79 17.58 1.05
C GLN A 23 2.45 16.83 1.07
N ALA A 24 1.75 16.76 -0.05
CA ALA A 24 0.54 15.93 -0.18
C ALA A 24 0.85 14.44 -0.32
N LEU A 25 1.95 14.08 -0.99
CA LEU A 25 2.36 12.70 -1.24
C LEU A 25 2.83 11.99 0.03
N ILE A 26 3.69 12.64 0.83
CA ILE A 26 4.37 12.03 1.98
C ILE A 26 3.39 11.33 2.94
N PRO A 27 2.37 12.01 3.50
CA PRO A 27 1.46 11.36 4.45
C PRO A 27 0.63 10.23 3.82
N ARG A 28 0.48 10.23 2.50
CA ARG A 28 -0.27 9.20 1.77
C ARG A 28 0.56 7.97 1.44
N ASN A 29 1.85 8.13 1.18
CA ASN A 29 2.76 7.02 0.86
C ASN A 29 3.45 6.43 2.09
N TYR A 30 3.61 7.23 3.15
CA TYR A 30 4.43 6.89 4.31
C TYR A 30 3.66 7.14 5.62
N PRO A 31 2.56 6.41 5.90
CA PRO A 31 1.72 6.64 7.08
C PRO A 31 2.45 6.43 8.43
N VAL A 32 3.30 5.41 8.53
CA VAL A 32 3.95 5.03 9.79
C VAL A 32 5.27 5.77 10.00
N ASN A 33 6.08 5.89 8.95
CA ASN A 33 7.40 6.53 9.00
C ASN A 33 7.51 7.59 7.89
N PRO A 34 6.98 8.80 8.11
CA PRO A 34 6.94 9.85 7.10
C PRO A 34 8.33 10.19 6.55
N GLU A 35 8.46 10.18 5.23
CA GLU A 35 9.70 10.60 4.56
C GLU A 35 9.92 12.12 4.72
N THR A 36 11.19 12.54 4.78
CA THR A 36 11.49 13.97 4.81
C THR A 36 11.22 14.62 3.46
N LEU A 37 10.80 15.89 3.46
CA LEU A 37 10.56 16.62 2.22
C LEU A 37 11.81 16.69 1.33
N ASP A 38 13.00 16.77 1.92
CA ASP A 38 14.26 16.82 1.17
C ASP A 38 14.58 15.49 0.48
N ASN A 39 14.36 14.36 1.15
CA ASN A 39 14.52 13.03 0.55
C ASN A 39 13.49 12.80 -0.57
N ALA A 40 12.21 13.09 -0.29
CA ALA A 40 11.14 12.97 -1.28
C ALA A 40 11.42 13.85 -2.51
N ARG A 41 11.96 15.06 -2.33
CA ARG A 41 12.32 15.95 -3.44
C ARG A 41 13.44 15.39 -4.31
N ARG A 42 14.47 14.81 -3.69
CA ARG A 42 15.55 14.14 -4.42
C ARG A 42 15.02 12.98 -5.25
N GLU A 43 14.27 12.07 -4.62
CA GLU A 43 13.67 10.93 -5.31
C GLU A 43 12.71 11.36 -6.43
N PHE A 44 11.92 12.41 -6.18
CA PHE A 44 11.02 12.99 -7.16
C PHE A 44 11.76 13.42 -8.43
N TRP A 45 12.85 14.19 -8.30
CA TRP A 45 13.59 14.64 -9.47
C TRP A 45 14.28 13.49 -10.21
N ASP A 46 14.78 12.48 -9.49
CA ASP A 46 15.31 11.26 -10.09
C ASP A 46 14.22 10.56 -10.93
N ARG A 47 13.00 10.46 -10.42
CA ARG A 47 11.84 9.88 -11.12
C ARG A 47 11.37 10.74 -12.31
N VAL A 48 11.35 12.07 -12.16
CA VAL A 48 10.96 13.00 -13.23
C VAL A 48 11.86 12.85 -14.45
N PHE A 49 13.17 12.78 -14.25
CA PHE A 49 14.14 12.63 -15.33
C PHE A 49 14.51 11.18 -15.66
N ALA A 50 13.89 10.20 -14.98
CA ALA A 50 14.13 8.77 -15.21
C ALA A 50 13.95 8.38 -16.68
N LYS A 51 14.72 7.38 -17.12
CA LYS A 51 14.75 6.92 -18.53
C LYS A 51 15.06 8.06 -19.52
N GLY A 52 15.82 9.06 -19.05
CA GLY A 52 16.22 10.24 -19.81
C GLY A 52 15.04 11.09 -20.27
N TRP A 53 13.97 11.19 -19.48
CA TRP A 53 12.84 12.06 -19.83
C TRP A 53 13.29 13.52 -19.92
N THR A 54 12.75 14.28 -20.86
CA THR A 54 13.03 15.72 -21.07
C THR A 54 11.76 16.43 -21.49
N THR A 55 11.72 17.76 -21.45
CA THR A 55 10.52 18.53 -21.89
C THR A 55 10.22 18.44 -23.40
N ASN A 56 11.09 17.79 -24.18
CA ASN A 56 10.81 17.48 -25.60
C ASN A 56 10.12 16.12 -25.78
N LYS A 57 9.99 15.31 -24.71
CA LYS A 57 9.34 14.01 -24.74
C LYS A 57 7.89 14.12 -24.31
N GLU A 58 7.07 13.20 -24.80
CA GLU A 58 5.68 13.07 -24.39
C GLU A 58 5.58 12.85 -22.87
N ASN A 59 4.65 13.55 -22.23
CA ASN A 59 4.30 13.33 -20.84
C ASN A 59 3.03 12.50 -20.77
N LYS A 60 3.18 11.18 -20.62
CA LYS A 60 2.05 10.25 -20.55
C LYS A 60 1.41 10.30 -19.17
N ALA A 61 0.09 10.50 -19.13
CA ALA A 61 -0.68 10.42 -17.90
C ALA A 61 -0.65 8.98 -17.35
N PRO A 62 -0.57 8.79 -16.03
CA PRO A 62 -0.68 7.48 -15.43
C PRO A 62 -2.08 6.90 -15.65
N GLY A 63 -2.15 5.57 -15.74
CA GLY A 63 -3.40 4.84 -15.83
C GLY A 63 -4.21 4.88 -14.53
N GLN A 64 -5.29 4.10 -14.51
CA GLN A 64 -6.05 3.86 -13.28
C GLN A 64 -5.22 3.05 -12.28
N LEU A 65 -5.45 3.26 -10.98
CA LEU A 65 -4.88 2.44 -9.93
C LEU A 65 -5.28 0.97 -10.17
N PRO A 66 -4.34 0.05 -10.38
CA PRO A 66 -4.67 -1.35 -10.57
C PRO A 66 -5.41 -1.92 -9.36
N LYS A 67 -6.39 -2.77 -9.63
CA LYS A 67 -7.07 -3.53 -8.58
C LYS A 67 -6.07 -4.50 -7.95
N ARG A 68 -6.17 -4.66 -6.63
CA ARG A 68 -5.38 -5.66 -5.90
C ARG A 68 -5.74 -7.06 -6.40
N THR A 69 -4.72 -7.87 -6.63
CA THR A 69 -4.82 -9.28 -6.96
C THR A 69 -4.94 -10.13 -5.70
N ASN A 70 -5.24 -11.42 -5.84
CA ASN A 70 -5.22 -12.33 -4.69
C ASN A 70 -3.79 -12.55 -4.19
N ASP A 71 -2.84 -12.69 -5.10
CA ASP A 71 -1.44 -13.01 -4.78
C ASP A 71 -0.77 -11.86 -3.99
N GLU A 72 -1.15 -10.61 -4.24
CA GLU A 72 -0.70 -9.44 -3.48
C GLU A 72 -1.25 -9.40 -2.03
N ALA A 73 -2.27 -10.20 -1.71
CA ALA A 73 -2.97 -10.15 -0.41
C ALA A 73 -3.02 -11.50 0.32
N SER A 74 -2.38 -12.53 -0.22
CA SER A 74 -2.41 -13.86 0.37
C SER A 74 -1.11 -14.61 0.14
N LEU A 75 -0.78 -15.49 1.08
CA LEU A 75 0.35 -16.41 0.97
C LEU A 75 -0.14 -17.84 1.19
N THR A 76 0.53 -18.79 0.55
CA THR A 76 0.38 -20.21 0.89
C THR A 76 1.05 -20.43 2.23
N ILE A 77 0.27 -20.84 3.22
CA ILE A 77 0.73 -21.00 4.61
C ILE A 77 0.71 -22.47 5.06
N GLY A 78 -0.06 -23.32 4.38
CA GLY A 78 -0.15 -24.70 4.79
C GLY A 78 -0.96 -25.57 3.85
N THR A 79 -1.35 -26.73 4.36
CA THR A 79 -2.19 -27.69 3.63
C THR A 79 -3.39 -28.13 4.46
N LEU A 80 -4.42 -28.61 3.78
CA LEU A 80 -5.59 -29.18 4.43
C LEU A 80 -5.26 -30.55 5.04
N ASN A 81 -5.55 -30.74 6.32
CA ASN A 81 -5.34 -32.02 7.00
C ASN A 81 -6.49 -33.02 6.80
N GLN A 82 -7.61 -32.55 6.25
CA GLN A 82 -8.79 -33.33 5.94
C GLN A 82 -9.53 -32.76 4.73
N ASP A 83 -10.44 -33.55 4.17
CA ASP A 83 -11.35 -33.09 3.13
C ASP A 83 -12.32 -32.02 3.67
N VAL A 84 -12.37 -30.85 3.00
CA VAL A 84 -13.25 -29.73 3.38
C VAL A 84 -14.35 -29.53 2.34
N PRO A 85 -15.64 -29.63 2.71
CA PRO A 85 -16.72 -29.44 1.76
C PRO A 85 -16.84 -27.97 1.31
N LYS A 86 -17.46 -27.79 0.14
CA LYS A 86 -17.92 -26.53 -0.41
C LYS A 86 -19.23 -26.79 -1.12
N ASN A 87 -20.30 -26.10 -0.71
CA ASN A 87 -21.65 -26.28 -1.27
C ASN A 87 -22.10 -27.76 -1.27
N GLY A 88 -21.81 -28.50 -0.20
CA GLY A 88 -22.24 -29.90 -0.03
C GLY A 88 -21.41 -30.96 -0.77
N SER A 89 -20.30 -30.60 -1.41
CA SER A 89 -19.37 -31.55 -2.06
C SER A 89 -17.91 -31.23 -1.73
N VAL A 90 -17.00 -32.20 -1.87
CA VAL A 90 -15.55 -31.97 -1.69
C VAL A 90 -14.90 -31.78 -3.06
N PRO A 91 -14.68 -30.53 -3.51
CA PRO A 91 -13.97 -30.30 -4.76
C PRO A 91 -12.51 -30.73 -4.63
N GLY A 92 -11.86 -31.05 -5.77
CA GLY A 92 -10.48 -31.52 -5.79
C GLY A 92 -9.50 -30.59 -5.06
N TYR A 93 -9.74 -29.28 -5.13
CA TYR A 93 -8.93 -28.26 -4.48
C TYR A 93 -9.18 -28.08 -2.96
N ARG A 94 -10.10 -28.84 -2.38
CA ARG A 94 -10.33 -28.92 -0.93
C ARG A 94 -10.17 -30.34 -0.35
N ARG A 95 -9.45 -31.21 -1.08
CA ARG A 95 -9.07 -32.51 -0.54
C ARG A 95 -7.91 -32.37 0.45
N ALA A 96 -7.76 -33.35 1.33
CA ALA A 96 -6.59 -33.44 2.20
C ALA A 96 -5.28 -33.36 1.38
N GLY A 97 -4.28 -32.68 1.94
CA GLY A 97 -2.99 -32.40 1.33
C GLY A 97 -2.97 -31.26 0.30
N GLN A 98 -4.12 -30.62 0.01
CA GLN A 98 -4.14 -29.45 -0.88
C GLN A 98 -3.72 -28.18 -0.14
N SER A 99 -3.01 -27.31 -0.83
CA SER A 99 -2.57 -26.02 -0.29
C SER A 99 -3.75 -25.12 0.08
N VAL A 100 -3.56 -24.38 1.17
CA VAL A 100 -4.47 -23.34 1.65
C VAL A 100 -3.68 -22.04 1.80
N LEU A 101 -4.34 -20.92 1.48
CA LEU A 101 -3.74 -19.61 1.63
C LEU A 101 -4.36 -18.89 2.83
N LEU A 102 -3.53 -18.19 3.57
CA LEU A 102 -4.00 -17.17 4.50
C LEU A 102 -4.07 -15.85 3.73
N LYS A 103 -5.23 -15.19 3.81
CA LYS A 103 -5.49 -13.94 3.11
C LYS A 103 -5.82 -12.84 4.10
N VAL A 104 -5.27 -11.66 3.86
CA VAL A 104 -5.66 -10.44 4.56
C VAL A 104 -6.68 -9.64 3.76
N SER A 105 -7.65 -9.08 4.46
CA SER A 105 -8.55 -8.06 3.93
C SER A 105 -8.54 -6.87 4.86
N MET A 106 -8.09 -5.73 4.33
CA MET A 106 -8.28 -4.44 4.95
C MET A 106 -9.72 -4.00 4.72
N LYS A 107 -10.56 -4.07 5.76
CA LYS A 107 -11.87 -3.42 5.71
C LYS A 107 -11.68 -1.92 5.86
N VAL A 108 -12.52 -1.18 5.16
CA VAL A 108 -12.67 0.26 5.28
C VAL A 108 -14.07 0.43 5.84
N GLY A 109 -14.21 0.80 7.10
CA GLY A 109 -15.50 1.26 7.59
C GLY A 109 -15.90 2.58 6.92
N ASP A 110 -17.06 3.09 7.29
CA ASP A 110 -17.57 4.37 6.77
C ASP A 110 -16.72 5.56 7.25
N ARG A 111 -15.83 5.35 8.23
CA ARG A 111 -14.84 6.31 8.72
C ARG A 111 -13.43 5.79 8.47
N TRP A 112 -12.49 6.71 8.24
CA TRP A 112 -11.08 6.41 7.98
C TRP A 112 -10.38 5.73 9.16
N GLU A 113 -10.92 5.91 10.37
CA GLU A 113 -10.50 5.31 11.65
C GLU A 113 -11.02 3.86 11.87
N ASP A 114 -11.88 3.35 10.98
CA ASP A 114 -12.41 1.99 11.03
C ASP A 114 -11.68 1.06 10.05
N VAL A 115 -10.34 1.14 10.00
CA VAL A 115 -9.53 0.19 9.26
C VAL A 115 -9.36 -1.05 10.13
N ASP A 116 -9.77 -2.22 9.64
CA ASP A 116 -9.53 -3.48 10.35
C ASP A 116 -8.95 -4.54 9.43
N ALA A 117 -7.70 -4.91 9.70
CA ALA A 117 -7.04 -6.03 9.06
C ALA A 117 -7.65 -7.35 9.56
N ASN A 118 -8.35 -8.04 8.66
CA ASN A 118 -8.96 -9.33 8.95
C ASN A 118 -8.23 -10.43 8.17
N PHE A 119 -7.80 -11.46 8.89
CA PHE A 119 -7.15 -12.64 8.32
C PHE A 119 -8.14 -13.80 8.22
N PHE A 120 -8.16 -14.48 7.09
CA PHE A 120 -9.03 -15.63 6.88
C PHE A 120 -8.44 -16.58 5.84
N TRP A 121 -8.83 -17.85 5.97
CA TRP A 121 -8.41 -18.90 5.06
C TRP A 121 -9.18 -18.86 3.74
N VAL A 122 -8.46 -19.12 2.66
CA VAL A 122 -9.02 -19.38 1.34
C VAL A 122 -8.37 -20.63 0.74
N ASP A 123 -9.14 -21.36 -0.07
CA ASP A 123 -8.57 -22.47 -0.84
C ASP A 123 -7.55 -21.96 -1.89
N GLN A 124 -6.79 -22.87 -2.50
CA GLN A 124 -5.79 -22.53 -3.53
C GLN A 124 -6.33 -21.75 -4.75
N GLN A 125 -7.66 -21.68 -4.92
CA GLN A 125 -8.30 -20.87 -5.96
C GLN A 125 -8.72 -19.47 -5.44
N GLY A 126 -8.37 -19.13 -4.20
CA GLY A 126 -8.71 -17.87 -3.56
C GLY A 126 -10.14 -17.78 -3.03
N HIS A 127 -10.88 -18.90 -2.95
CA HIS A 127 -12.25 -18.88 -2.46
C HIS A 127 -12.33 -19.09 -0.95
N ARG A 128 -13.12 -18.24 -0.30
CA ARG A 128 -13.50 -18.38 1.10
C ARG A 128 -14.57 -19.46 1.30
N GLY A 129 -14.64 -20.03 2.51
CA GLY A 129 -15.78 -20.82 2.99
C GLY A 129 -15.74 -20.89 4.51
N SER A 130 -16.89 -20.94 5.18
CA SER A 130 -16.97 -21.07 6.64
C SER A 130 -16.38 -22.39 7.14
N GLU A 131 -16.28 -23.38 6.26
CA GLU A 131 -15.74 -24.70 6.53
C GLU A 131 -14.20 -24.73 6.55
N LEU A 132 -13.54 -23.71 5.99
CA LEU A 132 -12.09 -23.52 6.10
C LEU A 132 -11.78 -22.87 7.44
N SER A 133 -11.36 -23.69 8.40
CA SER A 133 -11.03 -23.27 9.76
C SER A 133 -9.64 -23.73 10.17
N ASN A 134 -9.10 -23.16 11.25
CA ASN A 134 -7.79 -23.56 11.79
C ASN A 134 -7.71 -25.06 12.08
N ALA A 135 -8.82 -25.70 12.46
CA ALA A 135 -8.85 -27.12 12.78
C ALA A 135 -8.60 -28.02 11.55
N SER A 136 -8.89 -27.52 10.35
CA SER A 136 -8.73 -28.26 9.09
C SER A 136 -7.39 -28.03 8.39
N ILE A 137 -6.46 -27.31 9.03
CA ILE A 137 -5.25 -26.78 8.38
C ILE A 137 -4.02 -27.15 9.21
N ASP A 138 -3.06 -27.78 8.54
CA ASP A 138 -1.71 -27.94 9.05
C ASP A 138 -0.86 -26.80 8.48
N ILE A 139 -0.44 -25.89 9.35
CA ILE A 139 0.43 -24.76 9.00
C ILE A 139 1.84 -25.29 8.77
N GLU A 140 2.46 -24.93 7.64
CA GLU A 140 3.81 -25.36 7.29
C GLU A 140 4.85 -24.69 8.19
N GLY A 141 5.95 -25.39 8.47
CA GLY A 141 7.11 -24.84 9.16
C GLY A 141 6.96 -24.63 10.68
N ASP A 142 6.00 -25.32 11.32
CA ASP A 142 5.70 -25.19 12.76
C ASP A 142 5.29 -23.76 13.19
N LEU A 143 4.89 -22.90 12.24
CA LEU A 143 4.43 -21.55 12.55
C LEU A 143 3.10 -21.58 13.32
N THR A 144 2.97 -20.67 14.28
CA THR A 144 1.67 -20.33 14.86
C THR A 144 0.84 -19.52 13.85
N LEU A 145 -0.49 -19.49 14.05
CA LEU A 145 -1.36 -18.64 13.23
C LEU A 145 -1.00 -17.14 13.36
N GLU A 146 -0.51 -16.73 14.53
CA GLU A 146 -0.07 -15.35 14.76
C GLU A 146 1.14 -15.03 13.88
N GLU A 147 2.17 -15.87 13.87
CA GLU A 147 3.35 -15.71 13.03
C GLU A 147 3.01 -15.74 11.53
N ALA A 148 2.15 -16.67 11.10
CA ALA A 148 1.67 -16.71 9.71
C ALA A 148 0.90 -15.43 9.33
N SER A 149 0.15 -14.84 10.27
CA SER A 149 -0.55 -13.57 10.05
C SER A 149 0.44 -12.40 9.93
N VAL A 150 1.53 -12.43 10.70
CA VAL A 150 2.66 -11.48 10.56
C VAL A 150 3.25 -11.55 9.16
N GLU A 151 3.59 -12.74 8.67
CA GLU A 151 4.17 -12.91 7.34
C GLU A 151 3.24 -12.43 6.22
N VAL A 152 1.95 -12.80 6.27
CA VAL A 152 0.95 -12.36 5.30
C VAL A 152 0.73 -10.85 5.37
N GLY A 153 0.76 -10.27 6.57
CA GLY A 153 0.68 -8.82 6.78
C GLY A 153 1.84 -8.08 6.14
N MET A 154 3.08 -8.52 6.36
CA MET A 154 4.28 -7.93 5.76
C MET A 154 4.28 -8.03 4.23
N HIS A 155 3.84 -9.18 3.70
CA HIS A 155 3.68 -9.39 2.26
C HIS A 155 2.66 -8.42 1.67
N TYR A 156 1.49 -8.30 2.31
CA TYR A 156 0.47 -7.34 1.90
C TYR A 156 1.00 -5.90 1.92
N ASP A 157 1.68 -5.50 2.99
CA ASP A 157 2.20 -4.13 3.15
C ASP A 157 3.21 -3.77 2.06
N THR A 158 4.08 -4.72 1.70
CA THR A 158 5.04 -4.55 0.61
C THR A 158 4.31 -4.33 -0.72
N ASN A 159 3.34 -5.19 -1.05
CA ASN A 159 2.59 -5.08 -2.29
C ASN A 159 1.70 -3.82 -2.33
N GLU A 160 1.12 -3.40 -1.20
CA GLU A 160 0.29 -2.20 -1.14
C GLU A 160 1.14 -0.92 -1.30
N LYS A 161 2.33 -0.88 -0.70
CA LYS A 161 3.32 0.20 -0.91
C LYS A 161 3.71 0.31 -2.38
N GLU A 162 3.97 -0.81 -3.05
CA GLU A 162 4.29 -0.80 -4.48
C GLU A 162 3.08 -0.36 -5.33
N ARG A 163 1.91 -0.96 -5.10
CA ARG A 163 0.70 -0.74 -5.91
C ARG A 163 0.16 0.68 -5.77
N VAL A 164 -0.11 1.12 -4.54
CA VAL A 164 -0.69 2.44 -4.26
C VAL A 164 0.39 3.51 -4.23
N GLY A 165 1.48 3.24 -3.53
CA GLY A 165 2.58 4.20 -3.41
C GLY A 165 3.26 4.47 -4.76
N GLY A 166 3.44 3.43 -5.58
CA GLY A 166 3.93 3.56 -6.96
C GLY A 166 2.98 4.37 -7.84
N TRP A 167 1.68 4.10 -7.78
CA TRP A 167 0.69 4.88 -8.55
C TRP A 167 0.63 6.36 -8.14
N ASN A 168 0.70 6.66 -6.83
CA ASN A 168 0.79 8.03 -6.35
C ASN A 168 2.05 8.74 -6.84
N TRP A 169 3.19 8.04 -6.84
CA TRP A 169 4.44 8.56 -7.40
C TRP A 169 4.29 8.88 -8.89
N ASP A 170 3.70 7.98 -9.68
CA ASP A 170 3.47 8.21 -11.11
C ASP A 170 2.59 9.45 -11.37
N LYS A 171 1.56 9.67 -10.53
CA LYS A 171 0.72 10.89 -10.56
C LYS A 171 1.52 12.16 -10.28
N VAL A 172 2.28 12.17 -9.19
CA VAL A 172 3.08 13.34 -8.79
C VAL A 172 4.16 13.64 -9.82
N VAL A 173 4.81 12.61 -10.38
CA VAL A 173 5.79 12.77 -11.47
C VAL A 173 5.14 13.35 -12.72
N TYR A 174 3.96 12.86 -13.11
CA TYR A 174 3.23 13.38 -14.26
C TYR A 174 2.90 14.88 -14.10
N TRP A 175 2.39 15.27 -12.93
CA TRP A 175 2.12 16.66 -12.58
C TRP A 175 3.39 17.52 -12.56
N GLY A 176 4.47 17.01 -11.96
CA GLY A 176 5.78 17.65 -11.98
C GLY A 176 6.29 17.92 -13.39
N ARG A 177 6.16 16.94 -14.29
CA ARG A 177 6.50 17.06 -15.70
C ARG A 177 5.63 18.08 -16.43
N LEU A 178 4.33 18.17 -16.13
CA LEU A 178 3.47 19.23 -16.68
C LEU A 178 3.95 20.63 -16.25
N ARG A 179 4.30 20.80 -14.97
CA ARG A 179 4.83 22.08 -14.50
C ARG A 179 6.17 22.43 -15.17
N LEU A 180 7.05 21.44 -15.39
CA LEU A 180 8.29 21.65 -16.16
C LEU A 180 8.02 22.01 -17.62
N LEU A 181 7.04 21.40 -18.27
CA LEU A 181 6.64 21.75 -19.64
C LEU A 181 6.16 23.21 -19.71
N ASN A 182 5.31 23.62 -18.77
CA ASN A 182 4.85 25.01 -18.66
C ASN A 182 6.02 25.98 -18.45
N LEU A 183 6.98 25.61 -17.60
CA LEU A 183 8.19 26.39 -17.36
C LEU A 183 9.04 26.54 -18.63
N ALA A 184 9.29 25.44 -19.36
CA ALA A 184 10.06 25.44 -20.61
C ALA A 184 9.41 26.24 -21.74
N LEU A 185 8.07 26.33 -21.72
CA LEU A 185 7.26 27.13 -22.62
C LEU A 185 7.06 28.58 -22.13
N GLN A 186 7.56 28.93 -20.95
CA GLN A 186 7.36 30.23 -20.30
C GLN A 186 5.88 30.61 -20.10
N LEU A 187 5.03 29.59 -19.92
CA LEU A 187 3.60 29.77 -19.67
C LEU A 187 3.36 30.09 -18.20
N ARG A 188 2.51 31.09 -17.93
CA ARG A 188 2.00 31.39 -16.59
C ARG A 188 0.68 30.67 -16.38
N VAL A 189 0.76 29.40 -16.02
CA VAL A 189 -0.41 28.55 -15.76
C VAL A 189 -0.56 28.39 -14.25
N ILE A 190 -1.79 28.49 -13.75
CA ILE A 190 -2.10 28.17 -12.37
C ILE A 190 -2.06 26.65 -12.21
N ASN A 191 -1.45 26.18 -11.14
CA ASN A 191 -1.45 24.76 -10.76
C ASN A 191 -2.89 24.28 -10.53
N THR A 192 -3.40 23.38 -11.38
CA THR A 192 -4.77 22.83 -11.31
C THR A 192 -4.79 21.37 -10.87
N GLU A 193 -3.69 20.86 -10.31
CA GLU A 193 -3.58 19.45 -9.95
C GLU A 193 -4.43 19.14 -8.71
N ASP A 194 -5.25 18.09 -8.81
CA ASP A 194 -6.09 17.64 -7.70
C ASP A 194 -5.36 16.61 -6.84
N THR A 195 -4.67 17.08 -5.80
CA THR A 195 -3.96 16.19 -4.86
C THR A 195 -4.89 15.29 -4.04
N SER A 196 -6.21 15.50 -4.08
CA SER A 196 -7.19 14.59 -3.47
C SER A 196 -7.33 13.27 -4.24
N GLU A 197 -6.86 13.21 -5.49
CA GLU A 197 -6.80 11.96 -6.26
C GLU A 197 -5.85 10.93 -5.65
N LEU A 198 -4.78 11.38 -4.97
CA LEU A 198 -3.79 10.52 -4.34
C LEU A 198 -4.46 9.66 -3.26
N LYS A 199 -4.10 8.38 -3.22
CA LYS A 199 -4.71 7.38 -2.33
C LYS A 199 -3.83 7.10 -1.12
N GLN A 200 -4.44 6.91 0.04
CA GLN A 200 -3.71 6.47 1.23
C GLN A 200 -3.20 5.04 1.01
N VAL A 201 -1.88 4.82 1.15
CA VAL A 201 -1.30 3.50 1.36
C VAL A 201 -1.76 3.03 2.73
N ARG A 202 -2.35 1.84 2.81
CA ARG A 202 -2.91 1.30 4.04
C ARG A 202 -2.16 0.06 4.44
N LEU A 203 -1.59 0.10 5.64
CA LEU A 203 -0.72 -0.96 6.12
C LEU A 203 -1.40 -1.76 7.23
N VAL A 204 -1.11 -3.05 7.27
CA VAL A 204 -1.41 -3.92 8.41
C VAL A 204 -0.56 -3.50 9.60
N GLU A 205 0.69 -3.10 9.37
CA GLU A 205 1.59 -2.55 10.40
C GLU A 205 0.96 -1.34 11.13
N GLU A 206 0.40 -0.39 10.38
CA GLU A 206 -0.28 0.80 10.92
C GLU A 206 -1.43 0.39 11.86
N HIS A 207 -2.23 -0.59 11.43
CA HIS A 207 -3.33 -1.13 12.24
C HIS A 207 -2.87 -1.80 13.54
N TRP A 208 -1.76 -2.54 13.51
CA TRP A 208 -1.23 -3.18 14.71
C TRP A 208 -0.65 -2.17 15.70
N LEU A 209 -0.01 -1.11 15.22
CA LEU A 209 0.47 -0.03 16.07
C LEU A 209 -0.69 0.69 16.77
N GLU A 210 -1.75 1.03 16.03
CA GLU A 210 -2.94 1.66 16.61
C GLU A 210 -3.61 0.77 17.68
N LYS A 211 -3.76 -0.54 17.40
CA LYS A 211 -4.30 -1.50 18.37
C LYS A 211 -3.44 -1.61 19.62
N GLU A 212 -2.12 -1.63 19.48
CA GLU A 212 -1.21 -1.70 20.62
C GLU A 212 -1.26 -0.41 21.46
N GLU A 213 -1.27 0.77 20.82
CA GLU A 213 -1.45 2.05 21.54
C GLU A 213 -2.77 2.09 22.31
N LEU A 214 -3.88 1.67 21.69
CA LEU A 214 -5.19 1.58 22.36
C LEU A 214 -5.16 0.62 23.55
N ARG A 215 -4.50 -0.54 23.41
CA ARG A 215 -4.32 -1.51 24.48
C ARG A 215 -3.50 -0.93 25.64
N GLN A 216 -2.39 -0.25 25.35
CA GLN A 216 -1.57 0.40 26.38
C GLN A 216 -2.35 1.50 27.11
N ASN A 217 -3.10 2.33 26.38
CA ASN A 217 -3.95 3.36 26.96
C ASN A 217 -5.05 2.77 27.88
N PHE A 218 -5.66 1.65 27.48
CA PHE A 218 -6.63 0.94 28.32
C PHE A 218 -5.99 0.39 29.61
N LEU A 219 -4.81 -0.24 29.51
CA LEU A 219 -4.08 -0.77 30.67
C LEU A 219 -3.69 0.34 31.66
N VAL A 220 -3.20 1.47 31.16
CA VAL A 220 -2.91 2.67 31.98
C VAL A 220 -4.18 3.17 32.67
N HIS A 221 -5.30 3.21 31.95
CA HIS A 221 -6.57 3.65 32.52
C HIS A 221 -7.12 2.67 33.57
N GLU A 222 -6.94 1.35 33.40
CA GLU A 222 -7.28 0.37 34.44
C GLU A 222 -6.41 0.52 35.69
N LEU A 223 -5.10 0.75 35.53
CA LEU A 223 -4.20 0.98 36.65
C LEU A 223 -4.59 2.24 37.44
N LEU A 224 -4.92 3.32 36.73
CA LEU A 224 -5.42 4.57 37.34
C LEU A 224 -6.76 4.40 38.08
N LEU A 225 -7.63 3.48 37.62
CA LEU A 225 -8.90 3.17 38.28
C LEU A 225 -8.75 2.22 39.48
N ARG A 226 -7.65 1.45 39.56
CA ARG A 226 -7.37 0.53 40.67
C ARG A 226 -6.66 1.19 41.85
N GLY A 227 -6.19 2.42 41.71
CA GLY A 227 -5.73 3.24 42.83
C GLY A 227 -4.39 2.82 43.45
N ASP A 228 -3.45 2.34 42.63
CA ASP A 228 -2.02 2.23 42.97
C ASP A 228 -1.25 3.47 42.51
#